data_AF-A0A1G0YAS1-F1
#
_entry.id   AF-A0A1G0YAS1-F1
#
_cell.length_a   1.000
_cell.length_b   1.000
_cell.length_c   1.000
_cell.angle_alpha   90.00
_cell.angle_beta   90.00
_cell.angle_gamma   90.00
#
_symmetry.space_group_name_H-M   'P 1'
#
loop_
_entity.id
_entity.type
_entity.pdbx_description
1 polymer ?
#
loop_
_entity_poly.entity_id
_entity_poly.type
_entity_poly.pdbx_seq_one_letter_code
_entity_poly.pdbx_strand_id
1 'polypeptide(L)'
;MTGQQLLDYLEPRILAPLGIKGARTETSPDGTHVGGWGMSLKTEDIAKFGQLYLQKGRWGEEQLIPEPWVSEATSFQVSNAHAGKLDWAEGYGYQFWRCRHNAFRGDGAFGQYCLAMPEQDAVIAITSGLQNMQQVLDLIWEELLPSMHAGCLTISEKTKFIKPCMPKASGASSSPLEARLNGRKWKLSENPGLFSQAVFRFDKSGVTLELGKEELTETLTAGYGDWRCGQIRLENDPPRRYAASAGWISPEELQIFICCHEQPFNIVLSCRFEQDKMTMEMKFNVTFWSGAWPVLHGEIGV
;
A
#
# COMPACT_ATOMS: atom_id res chain seq x y z
N MET A 1 -21.84 -23.20 -5.57
CA MET A 1 -22.60 -22.91 -6.81
C MET A 1 -21.80 -23.27 -8.07
N THR A 2 -20.55 -22.82 -8.24
CA THR A 2 -19.75 -23.09 -9.47
C THR A 2 -18.65 -24.14 -9.32
N GLY A 3 -18.21 -24.41 -8.07
CA GLY A 3 -17.08 -25.31 -7.79
C GLY A 3 -15.71 -24.76 -8.23
N GLN A 4 -15.63 -23.50 -8.66
CA GLN A 4 -14.40 -22.84 -9.12
C GLN A 4 -13.86 -21.93 -8.02
N GLN A 5 -12.54 -21.70 -8.01
CA GLN A 5 -11.94 -20.64 -7.21
C GLN A 5 -12.36 -19.27 -7.76
N LEU A 6 -12.25 -18.22 -6.94
CA LEU A 6 -12.72 -16.87 -7.29
C LEU A 6 -12.04 -16.35 -8.56
N LEU A 7 -10.71 -16.46 -8.69
CA LEU A 7 -10.00 -15.98 -9.87
C LEU A 7 -10.32 -16.82 -11.11
N ASP A 8 -10.41 -18.14 -10.98
CA ASP A 8 -10.83 -19.04 -12.09
C ASP A 8 -12.23 -18.67 -12.61
N TYR A 9 -13.13 -18.26 -11.71
CA TYR A 9 -14.47 -17.83 -12.07
C TYR A 9 -14.47 -16.45 -12.76
N LEU A 10 -13.67 -15.51 -12.28
CA LEU A 10 -13.60 -14.12 -12.79
C LEU A 10 -12.79 -13.99 -14.08
N GLU A 11 -11.79 -14.85 -14.29
CA GLU A 11 -10.82 -14.75 -15.39
C GLU A 11 -11.52 -14.65 -16.76
N PRO A 12 -12.35 -15.62 -17.21
CA PRO A 12 -12.99 -15.54 -18.52
C PRO A 12 -14.15 -14.53 -18.59
N ARG A 13 -14.65 -14.02 -17.45
CA ARG A 13 -15.88 -13.20 -17.39
C ARG A 13 -15.62 -11.71 -17.30
N ILE A 14 -14.57 -11.33 -16.56
CA ILE A 14 -14.27 -9.94 -16.23
C ILE A 14 -12.79 -9.65 -16.49
N LEU A 15 -11.85 -10.44 -15.95
CA LEU A 15 -10.43 -10.08 -15.99
C LEU A 15 -9.88 -10.11 -17.42
N ALA A 16 -10.06 -11.21 -18.15
CA ALA A 16 -9.57 -11.33 -19.52
C ALA A 16 -10.26 -10.35 -20.50
N PRO A 17 -11.59 -10.14 -20.48
CA PRO A 17 -12.26 -9.12 -21.30
C PRO A 17 -11.74 -7.69 -21.05
N LEU A 18 -11.42 -7.34 -19.80
CA LEU A 18 -10.83 -6.04 -19.45
C LEU A 18 -9.30 -6.00 -19.69
N GLY A 19 -8.69 -7.10 -20.14
CA GLY A 19 -7.25 -7.22 -20.31
C GLY A 19 -6.47 -7.05 -18.99
N ILE A 20 -7.10 -7.37 -17.87
CA ILE A 20 -6.48 -7.38 -16.53
C ILE A 20 -5.63 -8.64 -16.43
N LYS A 21 -4.36 -8.48 -16.06
CA LYS A 21 -3.40 -9.59 -15.98
C LYS A 21 -2.68 -9.59 -14.65
N GLY A 22 -2.41 -10.78 -14.13
CA GLY A 22 -1.66 -10.94 -12.89
C GLY A 22 -2.43 -10.51 -11.64
N ALA A 23 -3.76 -10.56 -11.68
CA ALA A 23 -4.58 -10.43 -10.49
C ALA A 23 -4.19 -11.52 -9.49
N ARG A 24 -4.07 -11.14 -8.22
CA ARG A 24 -3.77 -12.06 -7.12
C ARG A 24 -4.79 -11.85 -6.02
N THR A 25 -5.07 -12.88 -5.24
CA THR A 25 -5.86 -12.77 -4.02
C THR A 25 -5.18 -13.54 -2.90
N GLU A 26 -5.33 -13.03 -1.69
CA GLU A 26 -4.96 -13.76 -0.49
C GLU A 26 -5.79 -15.04 -0.37
N THR A 27 -5.18 -16.06 0.22
CA THR A 27 -5.79 -17.38 0.36
C THR A 27 -5.68 -17.79 1.82
N SER A 28 -6.77 -18.27 2.41
CA SER A 28 -6.77 -18.81 3.76
C SER A 28 -5.97 -20.12 3.84
N PRO A 29 -5.60 -20.59 5.05
CA PRO A 29 -4.79 -21.80 5.20
C PRO A 29 -5.39 -23.07 4.56
N ASP A 30 -6.70 -23.11 4.37
CA ASP A 30 -7.43 -24.21 3.71
C ASP A 30 -7.48 -24.08 2.17
N GLY A 31 -6.87 -23.05 1.59
CA GLY A 31 -6.83 -22.83 0.15
C GLY A 31 -7.99 -21.97 -0.40
N THR A 32 -8.88 -21.45 0.45
CA THR A 32 -10.00 -20.62 -0.01
C THR A 32 -9.55 -19.18 -0.30
N HIS A 33 -9.91 -18.65 -1.47
CA HIS A 33 -9.66 -17.23 -1.77
C HIS A 33 -10.48 -16.33 -0.87
N VAL A 34 -9.82 -15.31 -0.32
CA VAL A 34 -10.49 -14.24 0.41
C VAL A 34 -11.32 -13.41 -0.59
N GLY A 35 -12.60 -13.19 -0.27
CA GLY A 35 -13.55 -12.48 -1.14
C GLY A 35 -13.87 -11.03 -0.70
N GLY A 36 -13.59 -10.67 0.55
CA GLY A 36 -13.89 -9.35 1.11
C GLY A 36 -12.70 -8.38 1.17
N TRP A 37 -11.47 -8.89 0.98
CA TRP A 37 -10.21 -8.13 0.92
C TRP A 37 -9.14 -8.97 0.20
N GLY A 38 -7.91 -8.47 0.14
CA GLY A 38 -6.75 -9.28 -0.28
C GLY A 38 -6.53 -9.37 -1.79
N MET A 39 -7.44 -8.82 -2.61
CA MET A 39 -7.20 -8.72 -4.05
C MET A 39 -6.17 -7.64 -4.38
N SER A 40 -5.15 -8.02 -5.15
CA SER A 40 -4.11 -7.12 -5.66
C SER A 40 -4.26 -6.96 -7.16
N LEU A 41 -4.50 -5.73 -7.60
CA LEU A 41 -4.60 -5.30 -9.00
C LEU A 41 -3.71 -4.08 -9.22
N LYS A 42 -3.34 -3.80 -10.47
CA LYS A 42 -2.74 -2.52 -10.81
C LYS A 42 -3.79 -1.41 -10.71
N THR A 43 -3.36 -0.18 -10.40
CA THR A 43 -4.26 0.98 -10.36
C THR A 43 -4.99 1.21 -11.68
N GLU A 44 -4.33 0.98 -12.82
CA GLU A 44 -4.95 1.05 -14.16
C GLU A 44 -6.08 0.02 -14.34
N ASP A 45 -5.95 -1.17 -13.77
CA ASP A 45 -6.95 -2.24 -13.87
C ASP A 45 -8.16 -1.96 -12.96
N ILE A 46 -7.93 -1.30 -11.81
CA ILE A 46 -9.02 -0.74 -10.99
C ILE A 46 -9.80 0.30 -11.78
N ALA A 47 -9.11 1.19 -12.50
CA ALA A 47 -9.78 2.20 -13.35
C ALA A 47 -10.63 1.56 -14.45
N LYS A 48 -10.16 0.49 -15.09
CA LYS A 48 -10.97 -0.27 -16.09
C LYS A 48 -12.22 -0.87 -15.47
N PHE A 49 -12.12 -1.42 -14.25
CA PHE A 49 -13.29 -1.92 -13.53
C PHE A 49 -14.30 -0.80 -13.21
N GLY A 50 -13.82 0.37 -12.76
CA GLY A 50 -14.67 1.55 -12.58
C GLY A 50 -15.31 2.00 -13.89
N GLN A 51 -14.57 1.97 -14.99
CA GLN A 51 -15.06 2.35 -16.33
C GLN A 51 -16.12 1.38 -16.84
N LEU A 52 -15.97 0.08 -16.58
CA LEU A 52 -17.01 -0.92 -16.87
C LEU A 52 -18.32 -0.56 -16.17
N TYR A 53 -18.28 -0.18 -14.89
CA TYR A 53 -19.46 0.23 -14.14
C TYR A 53 -20.03 1.57 -14.61
N LEU A 54 -19.17 2.55 -14.94
CA LEU A 54 -19.59 3.81 -15.53
C LEU A 54 -20.31 3.61 -16.88
N GLN A 55 -19.83 2.65 -17.68
CA GLN A 55 -20.44 2.20 -18.94
C GLN A 55 -21.58 1.19 -18.75
N LYS A 56 -22.13 1.10 -17.53
CA LYS A 56 -23.29 0.26 -17.20
C LYS A 56 -23.09 -1.22 -17.55
N GLY A 57 -21.88 -1.71 -17.35
CA GLY A 57 -21.50 -3.11 -17.57
C GLY A 57 -21.14 -3.46 -19.00
N ARG A 58 -21.07 -2.49 -19.91
CA ARG A 58 -20.60 -2.67 -21.28
C ARG A 58 -19.11 -2.38 -21.38
N TRP A 59 -18.38 -3.19 -22.16
CA TRP A 59 -16.98 -2.97 -22.50
C TRP A 59 -16.78 -3.19 -23.99
N GLY A 60 -16.47 -2.12 -24.72
CA GLY A 60 -16.53 -2.15 -26.18
C GLY A 60 -17.93 -2.51 -26.67
N GLU A 61 -18.04 -3.58 -27.47
CA GLU A 61 -19.33 -4.06 -27.98
C GLU A 61 -20.01 -5.09 -27.06
N GLU A 62 -19.31 -5.60 -26.04
CA GLU A 62 -19.78 -6.69 -25.19
C GLU A 62 -20.49 -6.18 -23.92
N GLN A 63 -21.58 -6.85 -23.54
CA GLN A 63 -22.27 -6.62 -22.26
C GLN A 63 -21.79 -7.66 -21.24
N LEU A 64 -20.85 -7.28 -20.38
CA LEU A 64 -20.23 -8.18 -19.40
C LEU A 64 -21.03 -8.29 -18.10
N ILE A 65 -21.68 -7.20 -17.69
CA ILE A 65 -22.55 -7.14 -16.51
C ILE A 65 -23.90 -6.57 -16.95
N PRO A 66 -25.06 -7.15 -16.59
CA PRO A 66 -26.35 -6.60 -16.97
C PRO A 66 -26.52 -5.14 -16.50
N GLU A 67 -26.96 -4.24 -17.40
CA GLU A 67 -27.22 -2.83 -17.06
C GLU A 67 -28.18 -2.66 -15.85
N PRO A 68 -29.28 -3.44 -15.73
CA PRO A 68 -30.15 -3.36 -14.55
C PRO A 68 -29.41 -3.67 -13.24
N TRP A 69 -28.51 -4.65 -13.26
CA TRP A 69 -27.71 -5.01 -12.09
C TRP A 69 -26.73 -3.89 -11.72
N VAL A 70 -26.05 -3.29 -12.71
CA VAL A 70 -25.14 -2.16 -12.42
C VAL A 70 -25.93 -1.00 -11.81
N SER A 71 -27.08 -0.66 -12.38
CA SER A 71 -27.93 0.42 -11.89
C SER A 71 -28.40 0.17 -10.45
N GLU A 72 -28.80 -1.06 -10.14
CA GLU A 72 -29.24 -1.45 -8.80
C GLU A 72 -28.07 -1.46 -7.80
N ALA A 73 -26.94 -2.09 -8.16
CA ALA A 73 -25.78 -2.24 -7.30
C ALA A 73 -25.14 -0.90 -6.89
N THR A 74 -25.20 0.12 -7.75
CA THR A 74 -24.62 1.45 -7.48
C THR A 74 -25.64 2.45 -6.92
N SER A 75 -26.90 2.05 -6.76
CA SER A 75 -27.96 2.89 -6.22
C SER A 75 -28.02 2.85 -4.69
N PHE A 76 -28.79 3.76 -4.09
CA PHE A 76 -29.04 3.73 -2.65
C PHE A 76 -29.91 2.52 -2.30
N GLN A 77 -29.36 1.59 -1.53
CA GLN A 77 -30.11 0.44 -1.01
C GLN A 77 -30.32 0.58 0.51
N VAL A 78 -29.31 1.08 1.22
CA VAL A 78 -29.36 1.25 2.67
C VAL A 78 -28.70 2.57 3.10
N SER A 79 -29.23 3.15 4.18
CA SER A 79 -28.65 4.33 4.83
C SER A 79 -27.46 3.95 5.68
N ASN A 80 -26.37 4.70 5.53
CA ASN A 80 -25.20 4.66 6.42
C ASN A 80 -25.00 6.03 7.10
N ALA A 81 -26.10 6.78 7.26
CA ALA A 81 -26.05 8.12 7.82
C ALA A 81 -25.46 8.12 9.24
N HIS A 82 -24.39 8.90 9.41
CA HIS A 82 -23.80 9.25 10.71
C HIS A 82 -23.75 10.78 10.81
N ALA A 83 -23.48 11.34 11.99
CA ALA A 83 -23.38 12.79 12.16
C ALA A 83 -22.18 13.37 11.36
N GLY A 84 -22.44 14.29 10.43
CA GLY A 84 -21.42 15.01 9.65
C GLY A 84 -21.63 14.98 8.13
N LYS A 85 -20.88 15.81 7.39
CA LYS A 85 -20.82 15.81 5.92
C LYS A 85 -19.67 14.91 5.45
N LEU A 86 -19.87 13.60 5.50
CA LEU A 86 -18.87 12.61 5.10
C LEU A 86 -19.41 11.80 3.92
N ASP A 87 -18.55 11.43 2.97
CA ASP A 87 -18.98 10.62 1.82
C ASP A 87 -19.54 9.25 2.24
N TRP A 88 -19.11 8.69 3.39
CA TRP A 88 -19.70 7.46 3.93
C TRP A 88 -21.16 7.60 4.39
N ALA A 89 -21.67 8.82 4.58
CA ALA A 89 -23.04 9.05 5.01
C ALA A 89 -24.05 9.03 3.84
N GLU A 90 -23.59 8.96 2.59
CA GLU A 90 -24.43 9.07 1.38
C GLU A 90 -25.16 7.77 1.00
N GLY A 91 -24.99 6.73 1.81
CA GLY A 91 -25.63 5.42 1.66
C GLY A 91 -24.78 4.40 0.91
N TYR A 92 -25.35 3.21 0.73
CA TYR A 92 -24.64 2.06 0.18
C TYR A 92 -25.56 1.21 -0.69
N GLY A 93 -25.01 0.71 -1.78
CA GLY A 93 -25.59 -0.30 -2.69
C GLY A 93 -24.66 -1.50 -2.77
N TYR A 94 -25.08 -2.62 -3.37
CA TYR A 94 -24.38 -3.91 -3.34
C TYR A 94 -22.85 -3.86 -3.55
N GLN A 95 -22.09 -3.68 -2.46
CA GLN A 95 -20.63 -3.51 -2.43
C GLN A 95 -20.07 -2.14 -2.92
N PHE A 96 -20.92 -1.12 -3.05
CA PHE A 96 -20.55 0.24 -3.44
C PHE A 96 -21.02 1.28 -2.42
N TRP A 97 -20.10 2.14 -2.01
CA TRP A 97 -20.43 3.34 -1.26
C TRP A 97 -20.91 4.43 -2.21
N ARG A 98 -22.03 5.06 -1.87
CA ARG A 98 -22.39 6.33 -2.52
C ARG A 98 -21.48 7.44 -2.00
N CYS A 99 -21.42 8.52 -2.75
CA CYS A 99 -20.60 9.70 -2.45
C CYS A 99 -21.43 10.95 -2.67
N ARG A 100 -20.87 12.08 -2.25
CA ARG A 100 -21.34 13.39 -2.68
C ARG A 100 -21.24 13.49 -4.21
N HIS A 101 -21.89 14.49 -4.78
CA HIS A 101 -21.85 14.76 -6.23
C HIS A 101 -22.36 13.57 -7.09
N ASN A 102 -23.30 12.79 -6.54
CA ASN A 102 -23.92 11.64 -7.21
C ASN A 102 -22.91 10.60 -7.73
N ALA A 103 -21.73 10.53 -7.13
CA ALA A 103 -20.71 9.55 -7.43
C ALA A 103 -20.89 8.28 -6.57
N PHE A 104 -20.20 7.22 -6.95
CA PHE A 104 -20.14 5.97 -6.19
C PHE A 104 -18.73 5.37 -6.26
N ARG A 105 -18.35 4.55 -5.28
CA ARG A 105 -17.01 3.99 -5.21
C ARG A 105 -16.91 2.61 -4.58
N GLY A 106 -15.92 1.85 -5.04
CA GLY A 106 -15.26 0.85 -4.22
C GLY A 106 -14.33 1.55 -3.22
N ASP A 107 -14.38 1.16 -1.95
CA ASP A 107 -13.68 1.82 -0.84
C ASP A 107 -12.89 0.77 -0.05
N GLY A 108 -11.56 0.88 -0.11
CA GLY A 108 -10.63 0.05 0.64
C GLY A 108 -9.88 0.86 1.68
N ALA A 109 -9.58 0.21 2.80
CA ALA A 109 -8.85 0.82 3.90
C ALA A 109 -7.55 1.51 3.43
N PHE A 110 -7.22 2.60 4.11
CA PHE A 110 -6.05 3.44 3.84
C PHE A 110 -6.08 4.19 2.49
N GLY A 111 -7.28 4.34 1.91
CA GLY A 111 -7.51 5.19 0.73
C GLY A 111 -7.33 4.46 -0.59
N GLN A 112 -7.80 3.21 -0.69
CA GLN A 112 -7.93 2.54 -2.00
C GLN A 112 -9.28 2.93 -2.58
N TYR A 113 -9.29 3.60 -3.74
CA TYR A 113 -10.53 4.06 -4.36
C TYR A 113 -10.66 3.60 -5.80
N CYS A 114 -11.87 3.15 -6.13
CA CYS A 114 -12.39 3.05 -7.48
C CYS A 114 -13.63 3.94 -7.55
N LEU A 115 -13.44 5.23 -7.83
CA LEU A 115 -14.49 6.25 -7.80
C LEU A 115 -15.01 6.51 -9.21
N ALA A 116 -16.30 6.29 -9.43
CA ALA A 116 -16.99 6.62 -10.68
C ALA A 116 -17.85 7.86 -10.47
N MET A 117 -17.78 8.78 -11.44
CA MET A 117 -18.43 10.09 -11.43
C MET A 117 -19.33 10.22 -12.68
N PRO A 118 -20.58 9.73 -12.61
CA PRO A 118 -21.46 9.63 -13.79
C PRO A 118 -21.74 10.97 -14.48
N GLU A 119 -21.89 12.05 -13.71
CA GLU A 119 -22.18 13.38 -14.24
C GLU A 119 -20.99 13.98 -15.01
N GLN A 120 -19.77 13.51 -14.72
CA GLN A 120 -18.53 13.97 -15.34
C GLN A 120 -17.98 12.98 -16.38
N ASP A 121 -18.63 11.84 -16.58
CA ASP A 121 -18.14 10.72 -17.40
C ASP A 121 -16.68 10.37 -17.07
N ALA A 122 -16.38 10.25 -15.78
CA ALA A 122 -15.01 10.10 -15.28
C ALA A 122 -14.87 8.97 -14.26
N VAL A 123 -13.69 8.36 -14.23
CA VAL A 123 -13.26 7.40 -13.22
C VAL A 123 -11.93 7.84 -12.62
N ILE A 124 -11.84 7.80 -11.30
CA ILE A 124 -10.62 8.05 -10.55
C ILE A 124 -10.26 6.78 -9.78
N ALA A 125 -9.11 6.20 -10.10
CA ALA A 125 -8.54 5.08 -9.36
C ALA A 125 -7.34 5.54 -8.52
N ILE A 126 -7.35 5.21 -7.24
CA ILE A 126 -6.29 5.58 -6.28
C ILE A 126 -5.86 4.33 -5.52
N THR A 127 -4.56 4.12 -5.44
CA THR A 127 -3.94 3.13 -4.55
C THR A 127 -3.02 3.89 -3.61
N SER A 128 -3.33 3.93 -2.32
CA SER A 128 -2.64 4.80 -1.36
C SER A 128 -2.41 4.14 0.00
N GLY A 129 -1.66 4.80 0.89
CA GLY A 129 -1.39 4.31 2.24
C GLY A 129 -1.53 5.46 3.22
N LEU A 130 -2.76 5.97 3.37
CA LEU A 130 -3.08 7.19 4.12
C LEU A 130 -4.11 6.91 5.22
N GLN A 131 -3.94 7.51 6.40
CA GLN A 131 -4.92 7.39 7.48
C GLN A 131 -6.16 8.27 7.25
N ASN A 132 -5.97 9.51 6.77
CA ASN A 132 -7.09 10.42 6.51
C ASN A 132 -7.67 10.18 5.11
N MET A 133 -8.56 9.19 5.04
CA MET A 133 -9.23 8.77 3.82
C MET A 133 -10.16 9.86 3.24
N GLN A 134 -10.94 10.54 4.09
CA GLN A 134 -11.88 11.58 3.65
C GLN A 134 -11.16 12.76 2.99
N GLN A 135 -9.96 13.14 3.47
CA GLN A 135 -9.19 14.23 2.87
C GLN A 135 -8.85 13.99 1.39
N VAL A 136 -8.66 12.72 0.98
CA VAL A 136 -8.42 12.41 -0.44
C VAL A 136 -9.65 12.73 -1.28
N LEU A 137 -10.84 12.38 -0.79
CA LEU A 137 -12.10 12.69 -1.47
C LEU A 137 -12.36 14.19 -1.48
N ASP A 138 -12.13 14.89 -0.37
CA ASP A 138 -12.28 16.35 -0.30
C ASP A 138 -11.40 17.06 -1.34
N LEU A 139 -10.14 16.65 -1.49
CA LEU A 139 -9.25 17.19 -2.54
C LEU A 139 -9.78 16.92 -3.96
N ILE A 140 -10.39 15.76 -4.20
CA ILE A 140 -11.04 15.49 -5.50
C ILE A 140 -12.18 16.49 -5.73
N TRP A 141 -13.02 16.71 -4.72
CA TRP A 141 -14.18 17.59 -4.85
C TRP A 141 -13.84 19.08 -4.91
N GLU A 142 -12.80 19.50 -4.20
CA GLU A 142 -12.43 20.91 -4.05
C GLU A 142 -11.44 21.37 -5.13
N GLU A 143 -10.54 20.49 -5.59
CA GLU A 143 -9.47 20.87 -6.52
C GLU A 143 -9.70 20.30 -7.93
N LEU A 144 -10.06 19.01 -8.03
CA LEU A 144 -10.14 18.34 -9.32
C LEU A 144 -11.49 18.55 -10.01
N LEU A 145 -12.60 18.31 -9.30
CA LEU A 145 -13.96 18.41 -9.85
C LEU A 145 -14.26 19.79 -10.47
N PRO A 146 -13.91 20.94 -9.86
CA PRO A 146 -14.17 22.24 -10.47
C PRO A 146 -13.41 22.47 -11.79
N SER A 147 -12.33 21.72 -12.01
CA SER A 147 -11.53 21.77 -13.23
C SER A 147 -12.05 20.81 -14.33
N MET A 148 -13.02 19.95 -14.02
CA MET A 148 -13.64 19.05 -14.99
C MET A 148 -14.74 19.78 -15.79
N HIS A 149 -14.34 20.44 -16.86
CA HIS A 149 -15.26 21.12 -17.77
C HIS A 149 -15.01 20.72 -19.22
N ALA A 150 -16.00 20.93 -20.09
CA ALA A 150 -15.83 20.76 -21.52
C ALA A 150 -14.77 21.74 -22.07
N GLY A 151 -13.92 21.26 -22.97
CA GLY A 151 -12.86 22.04 -23.61
C GLY A 151 -11.45 21.58 -23.22
N CYS A 152 -10.45 21.99 -24.00
CA CYS A 152 -9.06 21.64 -23.73
C CYS A 152 -8.51 22.46 -22.57
N LEU A 153 -7.85 21.80 -21.62
CA LEU A 153 -7.04 22.48 -20.61
C LEU A 153 -5.78 23.04 -21.26
N THR A 154 -5.53 24.35 -21.07
CA THR A 154 -4.24 24.95 -21.39
C THR A 154 -3.22 24.55 -20.33
N ILE A 155 -2.27 23.68 -20.70
CA ILE A 155 -1.12 23.38 -19.85
C ILE A 155 -0.22 24.63 -19.85
N SER A 156 -0.20 25.35 -18.73
CA SER A 156 0.72 26.45 -18.52
C SER A 156 2.17 25.96 -18.52
N GLU A 157 3.12 26.76 -19.05
CA GLU A 157 4.55 26.51 -18.87
C GLU A 157 4.97 26.49 -17.37
N LYS A 158 4.13 27.06 -16.49
CA LYS A 158 4.30 27.01 -15.03
C LYS A 158 3.72 25.76 -14.38
N THR A 159 3.08 24.87 -15.15
CA THR A 159 2.62 23.58 -14.63
C THR A 159 3.84 22.77 -14.20
N LYS A 160 4.15 22.83 -12.91
CA LYS A 160 5.17 21.99 -12.30
C LYS A 160 4.65 20.58 -12.35
N PHE A 161 5.14 19.79 -13.30
CA PHE A 161 5.12 18.34 -13.15
C PHE A 161 5.87 18.04 -11.86
N ILE A 162 5.14 17.70 -10.80
CA ILE A 162 5.74 17.15 -9.59
C ILE A 162 6.35 15.84 -10.07
N LYS A 163 7.67 15.82 -10.29
CA LYS A 163 8.39 14.58 -10.55
C LYS A 163 8.17 13.75 -9.29
N PRO A 164 7.43 12.62 -9.35
CA PRO A 164 7.23 11.80 -8.17
C PRO A 164 8.61 11.25 -7.79
N CYS A 165 9.20 11.78 -6.73
CA CYS A 165 10.35 11.16 -6.10
C CYS A 165 9.85 10.47 -4.84
N MET A 166 9.97 9.15 -4.82
CA MET A 166 9.82 8.42 -3.56
C MET A 166 10.89 8.97 -2.60
N PRO A 167 10.51 9.37 -1.37
CA PRO A 167 11.48 9.88 -0.42
C PRO A 167 12.52 8.79 -0.14
N LYS A 168 13.80 9.17 -0.08
CA LYS A 168 14.87 8.29 0.39
C LYS A 168 15.12 8.58 1.86
N ALA A 169 15.70 7.64 2.59
CA ALA A 169 16.22 7.89 3.93
C ALA A 169 17.20 9.07 3.88
N SER A 170 17.03 10.02 4.80
CA SER A 170 17.94 11.14 4.98
C SER A 170 19.10 10.75 5.90
N GLY A 171 20.23 11.43 5.80
CA GLY A 171 21.34 11.29 6.74
C GLY A 171 22.70 11.12 6.08
N ALA A 172 23.72 10.94 6.92
CA ALA A 172 25.08 10.67 6.46
C ALA A 172 25.23 9.24 5.93
N SER A 173 26.17 9.05 5.00
CA SER A 173 26.52 7.76 4.41
C SER A 173 27.56 6.97 5.21
N SER A 174 27.81 7.36 6.46
CA SER A 174 28.74 6.68 7.36
C SER A 174 28.52 7.10 8.82
N SER A 175 28.85 6.24 9.77
CA SER A 175 28.98 6.57 11.20
C SER A 175 30.31 6.09 11.79
N PRO A 176 30.90 6.80 12.78
CA PRO A 176 32.02 6.29 13.57
C PRO A 176 31.76 4.93 14.25
N LEU A 177 30.49 4.56 14.45
CA LEU A 177 30.13 3.30 15.09
C LEU A 177 30.19 2.08 14.16
N GLU A 178 30.15 2.27 12.84
CA GLU A 178 30.01 1.16 11.88
C GLU A 178 31.05 0.06 12.11
N ALA A 179 32.32 0.42 12.26
CA ALA A 179 33.39 -0.55 12.48
C ALA A 179 33.17 -1.41 13.74
N ARG A 180 32.58 -0.84 14.80
CA ARG A 180 32.28 -1.56 16.05
C ARG A 180 31.05 -2.46 15.91
N LEU A 181 30.04 -2.01 15.16
CA LEU A 181 28.75 -2.67 15.00
C LEU A 181 28.78 -3.77 13.92
N ASN A 182 29.66 -3.64 12.93
CA ASN A 182 29.71 -4.48 11.74
C ASN A 182 29.83 -5.98 12.07
N GLY A 183 28.86 -6.76 11.62
CA GLY A 183 28.81 -8.21 11.81
C GLY A 183 28.53 -8.67 13.25
N ARG A 184 28.23 -7.76 14.18
CA ARG A 184 27.84 -8.13 15.55
C ARG A 184 26.42 -8.69 15.56
N LYS A 185 26.25 -9.80 16.28
CA LYS A 185 24.96 -10.43 16.51
C LYS A 185 24.29 -9.84 17.74
N TRP A 186 23.11 -9.29 17.54
CA TRP A 186 22.24 -8.75 18.57
C TRP A 186 21.19 -9.79 18.95
N LYS A 187 21.08 -10.13 20.24
CA LYS A 187 20.00 -10.96 20.75
C LYS A 187 18.82 -10.05 21.07
N LEU A 188 17.68 -10.29 20.41
CA LEU A 188 16.48 -9.47 20.57
C LEU A 188 15.59 -10.03 21.69
N SER A 189 14.97 -9.15 22.46
CA SER A 189 13.92 -9.50 23.42
C SER A 189 12.70 -10.09 22.71
N GLU A 190 11.89 -10.88 23.43
CA GLU A 190 10.61 -11.37 22.91
C GLU A 190 9.76 -10.24 22.33
N ASN A 191 9.16 -10.49 21.16
CA ASN A 191 8.40 -9.49 20.43
C ASN A 191 7.35 -10.16 19.51
N PRO A 192 6.32 -9.41 19.08
CA PRO A 192 5.25 -9.96 18.26
C PRO A 192 5.70 -10.52 16.90
N GLY A 193 6.78 -9.99 16.33
CA GLY A 193 7.37 -10.48 15.08
C GLY A 193 8.18 -11.78 15.25
N LEU A 194 8.33 -12.27 16.48
CA LEU A 194 9.12 -13.47 16.82
C LEU A 194 10.58 -13.39 16.35
N PHE A 195 11.13 -12.19 16.20
CA PHE A 195 12.54 -12.00 15.86
C PHE A 195 13.41 -12.29 17.08
N SER A 196 14.41 -13.16 16.96
CA SER A 196 15.35 -13.45 18.06
C SER A 196 16.73 -12.85 17.84
N GLN A 197 17.07 -12.47 16.61
CA GLN A 197 18.38 -11.93 16.27
C GLN A 197 18.35 -10.86 15.19
N ALA A 198 19.31 -9.93 15.27
CA ALA A 198 19.64 -9.00 14.20
C ALA A 198 21.17 -8.94 13.98
N VAL A 199 21.60 -8.78 12.73
CA VAL A 199 23.01 -8.54 12.36
C VAL A 199 23.04 -7.42 11.33
N PHE A 200 23.87 -6.41 11.58
CA PHE A 200 24.10 -5.30 10.65
C PHE A 200 25.48 -5.44 10.01
N ARG A 201 25.55 -5.37 8.69
CA ARG A 201 26.80 -5.31 7.93
C ARG A 201 26.87 -4.01 7.15
N PHE A 202 27.97 -3.29 7.31
CA PHE A 202 28.17 -1.96 6.73
C PHE A 202 29.27 -1.99 5.68
N ASP A 203 29.04 -1.31 4.57
CA ASP A 203 30.05 -1.00 3.57
C ASP A 203 29.88 0.43 3.05
N LYS A 204 30.78 0.87 2.15
CA LYS A 204 30.76 2.24 1.60
C LYS A 204 29.46 2.61 0.87
N SER A 205 28.67 1.62 0.48
CA SER A 205 27.48 1.78 -0.33
C SER A 205 26.18 1.68 0.47
N GLY A 206 26.22 1.18 1.71
CA GLY A 206 25.01 0.98 2.49
C GLY A 206 25.15 0.01 3.65
N VAL A 207 23.99 -0.50 4.04
CA VAL A 207 23.81 -1.46 5.13
C VAL A 207 23.07 -2.70 4.62
N THR A 208 23.49 -3.87 5.10
CA THR A 208 22.74 -5.12 5.02
C THR A 208 22.30 -5.51 6.43
N LEU A 209 21.00 -5.64 6.63
CA LEU A 209 20.36 -6.10 7.85
C LEU A 209 19.88 -7.54 7.65
N GLU A 210 20.41 -8.45 8.44
CA GLU A 210 19.86 -9.79 8.62
C GLU A 210 18.97 -9.78 9.87
N LEU A 211 17.67 -10.08 9.73
CA LEU A 211 16.69 -10.05 10.82
C LEU A 211 15.87 -11.34 10.80
N GLY A 212 15.69 -12.01 11.94
CA GLY A 212 14.91 -13.25 11.97
C GLY A 212 15.05 -14.09 13.23
N LYS A 213 14.75 -15.38 13.08
CA LYS A 213 14.95 -16.44 14.08
C LYS A 213 16.32 -17.09 13.89
N GLU A 214 16.77 -17.91 14.85
CA GLU A 214 18.12 -18.50 14.83
C GLU A 214 18.45 -19.24 13.52
N GLU A 215 17.52 -20.05 13.01
CA GLU A 215 17.72 -20.87 11.80
C GLU A 215 17.10 -20.26 10.53
N LEU A 216 16.38 -19.13 10.66
CA LEU A 216 15.67 -18.50 9.55
C LEU A 216 15.76 -16.98 9.66
N THR A 217 16.68 -16.39 8.90
CA THR A 217 16.85 -14.94 8.77
C THR A 217 16.47 -14.48 7.38
N GLU A 218 15.89 -13.28 7.34
CA GLU A 218 15.61 -12.55 6.12
C GLU A 218 16.64 -11.43 5.97
N THR A 219 17.08 -11.18 4.74
CA THR A 219 18.14 -10.22 4.45
C THR A 219 17.59 -9.02 3.70
N LEU A 220 17.77 -7.84 4.29
CA LEU A 220 17.42 -6.56 3.73
C LEU A 220 18.69 -5.75 3.43
N THR A 221 18.87 -5.29 2.20
CA THR A 221 19.95 -4.38 1.84
C THR A 221 19.40 -3.01 1.50
N ALA A 222 20.01 -1.96 2.05
CA ALA A 222 19.61 -0.57 1.86
C ALA A 222 20.83 0.30 1.55
N GLY A 223 20.70 1.18 0.55
CA GLY A 223 21.82 2.01 0.09
C GLY A 223 21.88 3.36 0.79
N TYR A 224 23.08 3.88 1.04
CA TYR A 224 23.21 5.24 1.57
C TYR A 224 22.86 6.28 0.50
N GLY A 225 21.77 7.01 0.71
CA GLY A 225 21.27 8.00 -0.26
C GLY A 225 20.82 7.41 -1.59
N ASP A 226 20.75 6.09 -1.73
CA ASP A 226 20.40 5.37 -2.95
C ASP A 226 19.52 4.15 -2.69
N TRP A 227 18.74 3.77 -3.71
CA TRP A 227 17.85 2.63 -3.64
C TRP A 227 18.59 1.33 -3.90
N ARG A 228 18.38 0.36 -3.02
CA ARG A 228 18.75 -1.04 -3.23
C ARG A 228 17.48 -1.86 -3.32
N CYS A 229 17.37 -2.63 -4.40
CA CYS A 229 16.21 -3.49 -4.63
C CYS A 229 16.53 -4.91 -4.21
N GLY A 230 15.53 -5.60 -3.65
CA GLY A 230 15.66 -7.00 -3.27
C GLY A 230 14.31 -7.68 -3.13
N GLN A 231 14.34 -8.89 -2.58
CA GLN A 231 13.15 -9.61 -2.14
C GLN A 231 13.30 -9.93 -0.66
N ILE A 232 12.21 -9.74 0.09
CA ILE A 232 12.16 -10.04 1.51
C ILE A 232 10.87 -10.79 1.82
N ARG A 233 10.95 -11.79 2.68
CA ARG A 233 9.76 -12.33 3.33
C ARG A 233 9.50 -11.55 4.61
N LEU A 234 8.28 -11.06 4.76
CA LEU A 234 7.82 -10.57 6.05
C LEU A 234 6.82 -11.60 6.57
N GLU A 235 7.12 -12.17 7.73
CA GLU A 235 6.26 -13.19 8.37
C GLU A 235 6.03 -14.43 7.47
N ASN A 236 4.78 -14.90 7.37
CA ASN A 236 4.40 -16.07 6.58
C ASN A 236 3.98 -15.73 5.13
N ASP A 237 4.10 -14.47 4.72
CA ASP A 237 3.70 -14.05 3.39
C ASP A 237 4.65 -14.57 2.30
N PRO A 238 4.22 -14.63 1.03
CA PRO A 238 5.12 -14.82 -0.10
C PRO A 238 6.20 -13.71 -0.14
N PRO A 239 7.42 -13.99 -0.64
CA PRO A 239 8.46 -12.97 -0.75
C PRO A 239 7.99 -11.78 -1.60
N ARG A 240 8.19 -10.57 -1.08
CA ARG A 240 7.80 -9.32 -1.73
C ARG A 240 9.02 -8.58 -2.24
N ARG A 241 8.89 -7.94 -3.41
CA ARG A 241 9.92 -7.05 -3.95
C ARG A 241 9.91 -5.73 -3.18
N TYR A 242 11.08 -5.29 -2.76
CA TYR A 242 11.25 -4.01 -2.08
C TYR A 242 12.33 -3.17 -2.74
N ALA A 243 12.27 -1.87 -2.49
CA ALA A 243 13.37 -0.92 -2.61
C ALA A 243 13.63 -0.32 -1.23
N ALA A 244 14.89 -0.28 -0.80
CA ALA A 244 15.27 0.30 0.48
C ALA A 244 16.45 1.28 0.34
N SER A 245 16.43 2.32 1.18
CA SER A 245 17.51 3.29 1.34
C SER A 245 17.80 3.50 2.82
N ALA A 246 19.01 3.91 3.17
CA ALA A 246 19.44 4.10 4.54
C ALA A 246 20.20 5.41 4.70
N GLY A 247 20.29 5.88 5.95
CA GLY A 247 21.08 7.06 6.32
C GLY A 247 21.23 7.16 7.82
N TRP A 248 22.40 7.63 8.27
CA TRP A 248 22.64 7.95 9.68
C TRP A 248 22.08 9.34 9.99
N ILE A 249 20.99 9.39 10.75
CA ILE A 249 20.34 10.65 11.14
C ILE A 249 21.02 11.31 12.35
N SER A 250 21.76 10.51 13.12
CA SER A 250 22.81 10.94 14.06
C SER A 250 23.96 9.91 14.05
N PRO A 251 25.10 10.16 14.71
CA PRO A 251 26.17 9.16 14.80
C PRO A 251 25.72 7.84 15.43
N GLU A 252 24.71 7.85 16.30
CA GLU A 252 24.19 6.69 17.03
C GLU A 252 22.90 6.10 16.44
N GLU A 253 22.28 6.77 15.47
CA GLU A 253 20.95 6.42 14.99
C GLU A 253 20.91 6.25 13.45
N LEU A 254 20.68 5.01 13.04
CA LEU A 254 20.53 4.59 11.65
C LEU A 254 19.04 4.52 11.30
N GLN A 255 18.65 5.16 10.20
CA GLN A 255 17.33 5.01 9.62
C GLN A 255 17.41 4.16 8.34
N ILE A 256 16.51 3.19 8.21
CA ILE A 256 16.30 2.41 6.97
C ILE A 256 14.86 2.63 6.51
N PHE A 257 14.70 3.16 5.31
CA PHE A 257 13.40 3.36 4.67
C PHE A 257 13.16 2.31 3.59
N ILE A 258 12.04 1.62 3.67
CA ILE A 258 11.68 0.46 2.84
C ILE A 258 10.35 0.73 2.15
N CYS A 259 10.28 0.51 0.84
CA CYS A 259 9.04 0.56 0.05
C CYS A 259 8.84 -0.77 -0.67
N CYS A 260 7.63 -1.33 -0.59
CA CYS A 260 7.26 -2.49 -1.40
C CYS A 260 6.88 -2.04 -2.81
N HIS A 261 7.37 -2.71 -3.86
CA HIS A 261 7.17 -2.25 -5.26
C HIS A 261 5.70 -2.23 -5.71
N GLU A 262 4.90 -3.15 -5.18
CA GLU A 262 3.55 -3.42 -5.67
C GLU A 262 2.47 -2.77 -4.81
N GLN A 263 2.85 -2.03 -3.75
CA GLN A 263 1.93 -1.47 -2.79
C GLN A 263 2.43 -0.12 -2.22
N PRO A 264 1.52 0.77 -1.80
CA PRO A 264 1.87 2.08 -1.22
C PRO A 264 2.38 1.99 0.22
N PHE A 265 2.47 0.78 0.79
CA PHE A 265 2.99 0.55 2.13
C PHE A 265 4.51 0.73 2.18
N ASN A 266 4.94 1.47 3.18
CA ASN A 266 6.35 1.68 3.49
C ASN A 266 6.62 1.50 4.98
N ILE A 267 7.87 1.12 5.27
CA ILE A 267 8.35 0.84 6.62
C ILE A 267 9.58 1.71 6.86
N VAL A 268 9.62 2.38 8.00
CA VAL A 268 10.80 3.06 8.53
C VAL A 268 11.30 2.26 9.72
N LEU A 269 12.55 1.78 9.64
CA LEU A 269 13.27 1.22 10.77
C LEU A 269 14.19 2.31 11.34
N SER A 270 14.02 2.66 12.61
CA SER A 270 14.95 3.54 13.33
C SER A 270 15.71 2.70 14.36
N CYS A 271 17.00 2.49 14.09
CA CYS A 271 17.91 1.69 14.91
C CYS A 271 18.84 2.61 15.68
N ARG A 272 18.73 2.66 17.00
CA ARG A 272 19.64 3.42 17.87
C ARG A 272 20.59 2.48 18.59
N PHE A 273 21.87 2.85 18.63
CA PHE A 273 22.94 2.04 19.21
C PHE A 273 23.62 2.77 20.38
N GLU A 274 23.61 2.16 21.56
CA GLU A 274 24.24 2.67 22.77
C GLU A 274 25.09 1.58 23.40
N GLN A 275 26.42 1.68 23.25
CA GLN A 275 27.38 0.67 23.71
C GLN A 275 27.06 -0.73 23.16
N ASP A 276 26.70 -1.67 24.04
CA ASP A 276 26.30 -3.05 23.72
C ASP A 276 24.78 -3.24 23.70
N LYS A 277 24.00 -2.15 23.72
CA LYS A 277 22.54 -2.12 23.61
C LYS A 277 22.08 -1.47 22.31
N MET A 278 20.94 -1.93 21.82
CA MET A 278 20.28 -1.40 20.64
C MET A 278 18.77 -1.33 20.87
N THR A 279 18.15 -0.30 20.32
CA THR A 279 16.70 -0.27 20.12
C THR A 279 16.39 -0.19 18.63
N MET A 280 15.33 -0.86 18.20
CA MET A 280 14.82 -0.78 16.84
C MET A 280 13.33 -0.48 16.87
N GLU A 281 12.97 0.71 16.42
CA GLU A 281 11.58 1.12 16.23
C GLU A 281 11.16 0.83 14.79
N MET A 282 9.97 0.24 14.61
CA MET A 282 9.38 -0.06 13.30
C MET A 282 8.13 0.79 13.11
N LYS A 283 8.15 1.70 12.14
CA LYS A 283 7.00 2.55 11.79
C LYS A 283 6.47 2.18 10.42
N PHE A 284 5.16 1.98 10.34
CA PHE A 284 4.43 1.79 9.09
C PHE A 284 3.70 3.09 8.76
N ASN A 285 3.63 3.46 7.48
CA ASN A 285 2.83 4.63 7.09
C ASN A 285 1.34 4.47 7.44
N VAL A 286 0.84 3.24 7.37
CA VAL A 286 -0.50 2.84 7.79
C VAL A 286 -0.47 1.40 8.30
N THR A 287 -1.34 1.07 9.24
CA THR A 287 -1.48 -0.27 9.81
C THR A 287 -2.87 -0.48 10.40
N PHE A 288 -3.33 -1.73 10.42
CA PHE A 288 -4.53 -2.14 11.15
C PHE A 288 -4.25 -2.41 12.64
N TRP A 289 -2.99 -2.42 13.05
CA TRP A 289 -2.62 -2.57 14.45
C TRP A 289 -3.09 -1.37 15.26
N SER A 290 -3.76 -1.63 16.38
CA SER A 290 -4.12 -0.59 17.34
C SER A 290 -2.87 -0.18 18.13
N GLY A 291 -2.32 0.99 17.82
CA GLY A 291 -1.15 1.57 18.51
C GLY A 291 0.16 1.44 17.75
N ALA A 292 1.26 1.87 18.37
CA ALA A 292 2.59 1.75 17.80
C ALA A 292 3.09 0.30 17.90
N TRP A 293 3.83 -0.16 16.90
CA TRP A 293 4.57 -1.41 17.00
C TRP A 293 5.58 -1.32 18.16
N PRO A 294 5.74 -2.36 19.00
CA PRO A 294 6.66 -2.31 20.11
C PRO A 294 8.10 -2.09 19.64
N VAL A 295 8.85 -1.29 20.40
CA VAL A 295 10.28 -1.09 20.18
C VAL A 295 11.00 -2.40 20.51
N LEU A 296 11.82 -2.90 19.58
CA LEU A 296 12.63 -4.08 19.83
C LEU A 296 13.88 -3.68 20.59
N HIS A 297 14.25 -4.46 21.60
CA HIS A 297 15.46 -4.25 22.38
C HIS A 297 16.46 -5.36 22.06
N GLY A 298 17.70 -4.98 21.76
CA GLY A 298 18.79 -5.90 21.42
C GLY A 298 20.01 -5.70 22.31
N GLU A 299 20.70 -6.79 22.65
CA GLU A 299 21.96 -6.76 23.39
C GLU A 299 23.02 -7.64 22.72
N ILE A 300 24.30 -7.25 22.80
CA ILE A 300 25.41 -8.07 22.32
C ILE A 300 25.93 -8.94 23.47
N GLY A 301 25.74 -10.26 23.36
CA GLY A 301 26.34 -11.25 24.25
C GLY A 301 25.60 -11.46 25.56
N VAL A 302 24.85 -12.56 25.64
CA VAL A 302 24.67 -13.37 26.86
C VAL A 302 24.87 -14.82 26.47
#